data_AF-A0A852UF42-F1
#
_entry.id   AF-A0A852UF42-F1
#
_cell.length_a   1.000
_cell.length_b   1.000
_cell.length_c   1.000
_cell.angle_alpha   90.00
_cell.angle_beta   90.00
_cell.angle_gamma   90.00
#
_symmetry.space_group_name_H-M   'P 1'
#
loop_
_entity.id
_entity.type
_entity.pdbx_description
1 polymer ?
#
loop_
_entity_poly.entity_id
_entity_poly.type
_entity_poly.pdbx_seq_one_letter_code
_entity_poly.pdbx_strand_id
1 'polypeptide(L)'
;MVAVSTAGPRAAGPRPSSGARGSRPDSRGSGLDARGSGLASSNAKRTLALVIALVVLAGTVALSIFVGARAISPEVVWESILGSRATEEHIMVLDLRIPRTVVGLVVGPALGLCGALIQAFTRNPLADPGILGVNAGASFVVTLAVGIFGFTAPGQYVWFALLGAFLATMLVYAMGSVGGGTATPLTLTLAGVAISAVLGGFTTAIVLKNIDALNVTRFWGVGSIGGRSMDVLLTCLPLILIGVVLALFCARSLNALSLGDELAASLGVRIRSTRVLVVIAVTLLAGTAVAIAGPIGFVGLMVPHVVRWFVGPDQRWILVMSIVISPILLLAADILGRIVLPSGELRVGLVTAIIGAPVLIGLVRRKKVSGL
;
A
#
# COMPACT_ATOMS: atom_id res chain seq x y z
N MET A 1 -4.44 -19.74 68.53
CA MET A 1 -4.42 -20.34 69.88
C MET A 1 -3.32 -19.63 70.66
N VAL A 2 -3.72 -18.74 71.58
CA VAL A 2 -3.06 -18.24 72.83
C VAL A 2 -1.61 -17.71 72.73
N ALA A 3 -1.36 -16.39 72.71
CA ALA A 3 -1.09 -15.41 73.81
C ALA A 3 0.33 -15.54 74.43
N VAL A 4 1.13 -14.49 74.73
CA VAL A 4 1.04 -13.49 75.83
C VAL A 4 2.24 -12.50 75.67
N SER A 5 2.05 -11.18 75.51
CA SER A 5 2.15 -10.06 76.49
C SER A 5 3.54 -9.59 76.96
N THR A 6 3.82 -8.28 76.86
CA THR A 6 4.09 -7.37 78.00
C THR A 6 4.28 -5.91 77.52
N ALA A 7 3.88 -4.95 78.35
CA ALA A 7 3.67 -3.54 78.01
C ALA A 7 4.44 -2.56 78.92
N GLY A 8 4.74 -1.37 78.39
CA GLY A 8 4.83 -0.07 79.10
C GLY A 8 6.21 0.62 79.14
N PRO A 9 6.34 1.94 79.42
CA PRO A 9 5.31 3.00 79.54
C PRO A 9 5.65 4.35 78.81
N ARG A 10 4.75 5.33 79.03
CA ARG A 10 4.51 6.68 78.44
C ARG A 10 5.63 7.74 78.56
N ALA A 11 5.62 8.77 77.68
CA ALA A 11 5.59 10.20 78.07
C ALA A 11 5.47 11.23 76.88
N ALA A 12 4.52 12.16 77.04
CA ALA A 12 4.52 13.62 76.75
C ALA A 12 4.81 14.21 75.34
N GLY A 13 3.83 14.98 74.79
CA GLY A 13 4.06 16.08 73.82
C GLY A 13 4.51 17.38 74.53
N PRO A 14 4.83 18.50 73.82
CA PRO A 14 3.82 19.28 73.08
C PRO A 14 4.26 20.13 71.84
N ARG A 15 3.27 20.40 70.96
CA ARG A 15 2.94 21.66 70.22
C ARG A 15 3.83 22.20 69.07
N PRO A 16 3.25 23.05 68.17
CA PRO A 16 3.50 23.05 66.73
C PRO A 16 4.37 24.22 66.24
N SER A 17 5.08 24.02 65.13
CA SER A 17 5.68 25.11 64.36
C SER A 17 4.83 25.44 63.13
N SER A 18 4.18 26.60 63.21
CA SER A 18 3.63 27.32 62.06
C SER A 18 4.76 27.84 61.17
N GLY A 19 4.68 27.57 59.87
CA GLY A 19 5.61 28.11 58.89
C GLY A 19 5.03 28.02 57.48
N ALA A 20 4.00 28.80 57.23
CA ALA A 20 3.41 28.96 55.90
C ALA A 20 4.45 29.50 54.90
N ARG A 21 4.71 28.74 53.83
CA ARG A 21 4.98 29.29 52.50
C ARG A 21 4.22 28.47 51.48
N GLY A 22 3.24 29.12 50.86
CA GLY A 22 2.41 28.53 49.82
C GLY A 22 3.26 28.13 48.61
N SER A 23 3.23 26.85 48.29
CA SER A 23 3.42 26.37 46.93
C SER A 23 2.03 26.34 46.27
N ARG A 24 1.75 27.37 45.48
CA ARG A 24 0.67 27.31 44.48
C ARG A 24 0.88 26.04 43.65
N PRO A 25 -0.14 25.21 43.38
CA PRO A 25 -0.01 24.22 42.32
C PRO A 25 0.18 25.00 41.03
N ASP A 26 1.36 24.87 40.43
CA ASP A 26 1.70 25.47 39.16
C ASP A 26 0.70 24.94 38.13
N SER A 27 -0.27 25.79 37.76
CA SER A 27 -1.25 25.54 36.72
C SER A 27 -0.61 25.65 35.34
N ARG A 28 0.50 24.95 35.13
CA ARG A 28 1.11 24.72 33.81
C ARG A 28 0.69 23.36 33.30
N GLY A 29 -0.60 23.25 33.00
CA GLY A 29 -1.10 22.30 32.01
C GLY A 29 -0.60 22.73 30.64
N SER A 30 0.69 22.53 30.35
CA SER A 30 1.32 22.85 29.06
C SER A 30 2.37 21.79 28.71
N GLY A 31 1.96 20.53 28.72
CA GLY A 31 2.85 19.39 28.44
C GLY A 31 2.17 18.19 27.80
N LEU A 32 0.93 18.32 27.32
CA LEU A 32 0.35 17.38 26.34
C LEU A 32 0.76 17.83 24.93
N ASP A 33 2.05 18.11 24.74
CA ASP A 33 2.59 18.52 23.46
C ASP A 33 2.56 17.35 22.48
N ALA A 34 1.69 17.51 21.47
CA ALA A 34 2.03 17.28 20.06
C ALA A 34 2.56 15.89 19.65
N ARG A 35 2.19 14.79 20.32
CA ARG A 35 2.72 13.45 19.99
C ARG A 35 2.09 12.74 18.78
N GLY A 36 1.21 13.39 18.01
CA GLY A 36 0.56 12.72 16.86
C GLY A 36 0.05 13.62 15.73
N SER A 37 0.27 14.93 15.75
CA SER A 37 -0.18 15.79 14.66
C SER A 37 0.83 15.75 13.50
N GLY A 38 0.44 15.20 12.35
CA GLY A 38 1.19 15.39 11.11
C GLY A 38 1.39 16.88 10.79
N LEU A 39 2.26 17.19 9.82
CA LEU A 39 2.59 18.57 9.40
C LEU A 39 1.33 19.44 9.15
N ALA A 40 0.25 18.83 8.65
CA ALA A 40 -1.06 19.44 8.53
C ALA A 40 -1.92 19.14 9.78
N SER A 41 -1.77 19.99 10.80
CA SER A 41 -2.48 19.87 12.08
C SER A 41 -3.97 20.24 12.04
N SER A 42 -4.46 20.88 10.97
CA SER A 42 -5.88 21.25 10.79
C SER A 42 -6.46 20.70 9.50
N ASN A 43 -7.79 20.50 9.47
CA ASN A 43 -8.50 20.07 8.27
C ASN A 43 -8.31 21.04 7.08
N ALA A 44 -8.17 22.35 7.35
CA ALA A 44 -7.87 23.34 6.31
C ALA A 44 -6.51 23.08 5.65
N LYS A 45 -5.46 22.81 6.46
CA LYS A 45 -4.12 22.46 5.94
C LYS A 45 -4.12 21.14 5.17
N ARG A 46 -4.87 20.14 5.66
CA ARG A 46 -5.02 18.84 4.97
C ARG A 46 -5.74 18.99 3.62
N THR A 47 -6.78 19.83 3.58
CA THR A 47 -7.50 20.14 2.34
C THR A 47 -6.60 20.88 1.36
N LEU A 48 -5.82 21.87 1.82
CA LEU A 48 -4.84 22.54 0.97
C LEU A 48 -3.79 21.56 0.42
N ALA A 49 -3.27 20.65 1.25
CA ALA A 49 -2.34 19.62 0.80
C ALA A 49 -2.96 18.69 -0.25
N LEU A 50 -4.24 18.35 -0.11
CA LEU A 50 -4.97 17.57 -1.10
C LEU A 50 -5.12 18.33 -2.43
N VAL A 51 -5.47 19.62 -2.39
CA VAL A 51 -5.57 20.47 -3.59
C VAL A 51 -4.21 20.55 -4.31
N ILE A 52 -3.12 20.78 -3.57
CA ILE A 52 -1.78 20.79 -4.14
C ILE A 52 -1.44 19.43 -4.77
N ALA A 53 -1.75 18.32 -4.08
CA ALA A 53 -1.53 16.99 -4.61
C ALA A 53 -2.33 16.72 -5.91
N LEU A 54 -3.56 17.21 -6.01
CA LEU A 54 -4.37 17.12 -7.24
C LEU A 54 -3.76 17.93 -8.39
N VAL A 55 -3.24 19.13 -8.12
CA VAL A 55 -2.54 19.94 -9.13
C VAL A 55 -1.27 19.22 -9.61
N VAL A 56 -0.48 18.66 -8.68
CA VAL A 56 0.72 17.88 -9.03
C VAL A 56 0.35 16.63 -9.82
N LEU A 57 -0.75 15.95 -9.49
CA LEU A 57 -1.25 14.80 -10.25
C LEU A 57 -1.63 15.21 -11.67
N ALA A 58 -2.37 16.30 -11.86
CA ALA A 58 -2.70 16.80 -13.18
C ALA A 58 -1.45 17.13 -14.01
N GLY A 59 -0.45 17.78 -13.40
CA GLY A 59 0.85 18.04 -14.02
C GLY A 59 1.61 16.76 -14.38
N THR A 60 1.57 15.75 -13.52
CA THR A 60 2.23 14.45 -13.77
C THR A 60 1.53 13.66 -14.88
N VAL A 61 0.20 13.73 -14.96
CA VAL A 61 -0.59 13.15 -16.06
C VAL A 61 -0.23 13.81 -17.38
N ALA A 62 -0.20 15.15 -17.42
CA ALA A 62 0.26 15.89 -18.59
C ALA A 62 1.69 15.47 -18.97
N LEU A 63 2.62 15.45 -18.01
CA LEU A 63 4.00 15.04 -18.28
C LEU A 63 4.08 13.61 -18.83
N SER A 64 3.27 12.68 -18.32
CA SER A 64 3.21 11.30 -18.81
C SER A 64 2.74 11.19 -20.26
N ILE A 65 1.87 12.10 -20.71
CA ILE A 65 1.36 12.11 -22.08
C ILE A 65 2.35 12.82 -23.02
N PHE A 66 2.93 13.93 -22.60
CA PHE A 66 3.85 14.73 -23.42
C PHE A 66 5.26 14.15 -23.48
N VAL A 67 5.72 13.45 -22.44
CA VAL A 67 7.07 12.89 -22.35
C VAL A 67 7.06 11.38 -22.59
N GLY A 68 7.94 10.92 -23.48
CA GLY A 68 8.12 9.50 -23.77
C GLY A 68 9.48 9.21 -24.40
N ALA A 69 9.72 7.94 -24.73
CA ALA A 69 10.99 7.48 -25.29
C ALA A 69 11.34 8.15 -26.64
N ARG A 70 10.33 8.50 -27.44
CA ARG A 70 10.46 9.34 -28.64
C ARG A 70 9.98 10.75 -28.34
N ALA A 71 10.73 11.77 -28.74
CA ALA A 71 10.23 13.14 -28.70
C ALA A 71 9.11 13.30 -29.73
N ILE A 72 7.97 13.85 -29.30
CA ILE A 72 6.82 14.20 -30.16
C ILE A 72 6.53 15.67 -29.88
N SER A 73 6.22 16.45 -30.92
CA SER A 73 5.94 17.88 -30.72
C SER A 73 4.69 18.07 -29.86
N PRO A 74 4.64 19.12 -29.01
CA PRO A 74 3.45 19.40 -28.20
C PRO A 74 2.18 19.61 -29.03
N GLU A 75 2.33 20.14 -30.24
CA GLU A 75 1.25 20.36 -31.22
C GLU A 75 0.60 19.03 -31.61
N VAL A 76 1.40 18.05 -32.03
CA VAL A 76 0.90 16.71 -32.41
C VAL A 76 0.26 16.02 -31.22
N VAL A 77 0.82 16.14 -30.01
CA VAL A 77 0.19 15.59 -28.79
C VAL A 77 -1.20 16.21 -28.57
N TRP A 78 -1.34 17.52 -28.75
CA TRP A 78 -2.61 18.21 -28.60
C TRP A 78 -3.63 17.80 -29.67
N GLU A 79 -3.22 17.76 -30.93
CA GLU A 79 -4.05 17.27 -32.05
C GLU A 79 -4.49 15.82 -31.84
N SER A 80 -3.62 14.97 -31.28
CA SER A 80 -3.95 13.59 -30.92
C SER A 80 -5.05 13.52 -29.88
N ILE A 81 -4.97 14.36 -28.84
CA ILE A 81 -6.00 14.42 -27.79
C ILE A 81 -7.36 14.87 -28.37
N LEU A 82 -7.34 15.73 -29.40
CA LEU A 82 -8.54 16.14 -30.14
C LEU A 82 -9.05 15.06 -31.11
N GLY A 83 -8.35 13.93 -31.23
CA GLY A 83 -8.78 12.77 -32.01
C GLY A 83 -8.10 12.62 -33.38
N SER A 84 -7.11 13.47 -33.71
CA SER A 84 -6.34 13.28 -34.94
C SER A 84 -5.57 11.95 -34.89
N ARG A 85 -5.59 11.23 -36.02
CA ARG A 85 -4.84 9.97 -36.25
C ARG A 85 -4.00 10.05 -37.53
N ALA A 86 -3.65 11.27 -37.95
CA ALA A 86 -3.06 11.53 -39.26
C ALA A 86 -1.63 10.98 -39.43
N THR A 87 -0.88 10.80 -38.34
CA THR A 87 0.51 10.33 -38.37
C THR A 87 0.75 9.21 -37.36
N GLU A 88 1.87 8.48 -37.52
CA GLU A 88 2.29 7.46 -36.55
C GLU A 88 2.47 8.03 -35.14
N GLU A 89 2.92 9.28 -35.02
CA GLU A 89 3.07 9.96 -33.72
C GLU A 89 1.72 10.13 -33.02
N HIS A 90 0.66 10.40 -33.77
CA HIS A 90 -0.70 10.47 -33.21
C HIS A 90 -1.14 9.12 -32.63
N ILE A 91 -0.87 8.04 -33.36
CA ILE A 91 -1.17 6.68 -32.93
C ILE A 91 -0.34 6.33 -31.68
N MET A 92 0.93 6.71 -31.61
CA MET A 92 1.75 6.50 -30.40
C MET A 92 1.17 7.22 -29.18
N VAL A 93 0.66 8.45 -29.33
CA VAL A 93 0.03 9.17 -28.22
C VAL A 93 -1.25 8.45 -27.78
N LEU A 94 -2.15 8.14 -28.73
CA LEU A 94 -3.47 7.58 -28.48
C LEU A 94 -3.45 6.13 -27.99
N ASP A 95 -2.62 5.28 -28.59
CA ASP A 95 -2.69 3.83 -28.38
C ASP A 95 -1.56 3.33 -27.46
N LEU A 96 -0.54 4.16 -27.15
CA LEU A 96 0.53 3.80 -26.21
C LEU A 96 0.59 4.70 -24.98
N ARG A 97 0.69 6.03 -25.14
CA ARG A 97 0.94 6.95 -24.00
C ARG A 97 -0.28 7.16 -23.12
N ILE A 98 -1.44 7.43 -23.73
CA ILE A 98 -2.69 7.63 -22.99
C ILE A 98 -3.06 6.36 -22.23
N PRO A 99 -3.14 5.16 -22.85
CA PRO A 99 -3.43 3.92 -22.15
C PRO A 99 -2.48 3.63 -21.00
N ARG A 100 -1.17 3.81 -21.19
CA ARG A 100 -0.17 3.65 -20.14
C ARG A 100 -0.40 4.60 -18.96
N THR A 101 -0.76 5.85 -19.23
CA THR A 101 -1.06 6.84 -18.20
C THR A 101 -2.32 6.46 -17.42
N VAL A 102 -3.37 6.01 -18.12
CA VAL A 102 -4.62 5.56 -17.50
C VAL A 102 -4.38 4.31 -16.63
N VAL A 103 -3.57 3.36 -17.08
CA VAL A 103 -3.18 2.20 -16.26
C VAL A 103 -2.47 2.67 -14.98
N GLY A 104 -1.55 3.63 -15.06
CA GLY A 104 -0.91 4.21 -13.87
C GLY A 104 -1.89 4.90 -12.92
N LEU A 105 -2.89 5.59 -13.46
CA LEU A 105 -3.96 6.25 -12.68
C LEU A 105 -4.89 5.25 -11.98
N VAL A 106 -5.06 4.04 -12.50
CA VAL A 106 -5.92 3.01 -11.90
C VAL A 106 -5.13 2.11 -10.94
N VAL A 107 -3.93 1.67 -11.35
CA VAL A 107 -3.08 0.76 -10.58
C VAL A 107 -2.43 1.48 -9.39
N GLY A 108 -2.03 2.74 -9.56
CA GLY A 108 -1.41 3.54 -8.50
C GLY A 108 -2.24 3.59 -7.21
N PRO A 109 -3.49 4.09 -7.26
CA PRO A 109 -4.38 4.11 -6.11
C PRO A 109 -4.61 2.74 -5.48
N ALA A 110 -4.73 1.68 -6.31
CA ALA A 110 -4.93 0.32 -5.81
C ALA A 110 -3.75 -0.16 -4.96
N LEU A 111 -2.51 0.04 -5.44
CA LEU A 111 -1.30 -0.28 -4.69
C LEU A 111 -1.17 0.55 -3.40
N GLY A 112 -1.46 1.86 -3.50
CA GLY A 112 -1.42 2.79 -2.38
C GLY A 112 -2.40 2.45 -1.25
N LEU A 113 -3.67 2.27 -1.61
CA LEU A 113 -4.73 1.89 -0.68
C LEU A 113 -4.45 0.53 -0.06
N CYS A 114 -4.03 -0.45 -0.86
CA CYS A 114 -3.68 -1.76 -0.34
C CYS A 114 -2.57 -1.68 0.71
N GLY A 115 -1.54 -0.87 0.45
CA GLY A 115 -0.48 -0.57 1.41
C GLY A 115 -0.99 0.09 2.69
N ALA A 116 -1.83 1.11 2.56
CA ALA A 116 -2.42 1.79 3.71
C ALA A 116 -3.27 0.85 4.58
N LEU A 117 -4.05 -0.03 3.95
CA LEU A 117 -4.87 -1.04 4.61
C LEU A 117 -4.03 -2.07 5.34
N ILE A 118 -3.02 -2.65 4.68
CA ILE A 118 -2.22 -3.71 5.27
C ILE A 118 -1.36 -3.17 6.44
N GLN A 119 -0.85 -1.94 6.33
CA GLN A 119 -0.11 -1.29 7.41
C GLN A 119 -0.99 -1.03 8.63
N ALA A 120 -2.23 -0.57 8.44
CA ALA A 120 -3.19 -0.36 9.52
C ALA A 120 -3.64 -1.70 10.14
N PHE A 121 -3.95 -2.68 9.30
CA PHE A 121 -4.38 -4.02 9.73
C PHE A 121 -3.32 -4.74 10.56
N THR A 122 -2.07 -4.69 10.10
CA THR A 122 -0.94 -5.34 10.79
C THR A 122 -0.42 -4.55 11.97
N ARG A 123 -0.86 -3.29 12.12
CA ARG A 123 -0.24 -2.33 13.04
C ARG A 123 1.27 -2.23 12.84
N ASN A 124 1.70 -2.32 11.58
CA ASN A 124 3.11 -2.24 11.20
C ASN A 124 3.28 -1.30 9.99
N PRO A 125 3.97 -0.15 10.12
CA PRO A 125 4.14 0.80 9.03
C PRO A 125 5.06 0.28 7.92
N LEU A 126 5.73 -0.86 8.14
CA LEU A 126 6.59 -1.53 7.16
C LEU A 126 5.90 -2.72 6.49
N ALA A 127 4.63 -3.00 6.81
CA ALA A 127 3.91 -4.07 6.14
C ALA A 127 3.69 -3.76 4.65
N ASP A 128 3.92 -4.78 3.83
CA ASP A 128 3.78 -4.73 2.38
C ASP A 128 2.58 -5.60 1.94
N PRO A 129 1.83 -5.20 0.90
CA PRO A 129 0.74 -6.03 0.34
C PRO A 129 1.14 -7.46 -0.03
N GLY A 130 2.39 -7.67 -0.43
CA GLY A 130 2.94 -8.96 -0.81
C GLY A 130 2.98 -9.99 0.32
N ILE A 131 2.85 -9.56 1.58
CA ILE A 131 2.85 -10.47 2.74
C ILE A 131 1.69 -11.48 2.72
N LEU A 132 0.60 -11.19 2.01
CA LEU A 132 -0.53 -12.12 1.87
C LEU A 132 -0.33 -13.16 0.75
N GLY A 133 0.89 -13.28 0.22
CA GLY A 133 1.22 -14.24 -0.84
C GLY A 133 0.64 -13.86 -2.21
N VAL A 134 0.06 -12.67 -2.36
CA VAL A 134 -0.58 -12.18 -3.60
C VAL A 134 0.37 -12.28 -4.79
N ASN A 135 1.59 -11.75 -4.63
CA ASN A 135 2.61 -11.75 -5.69
C ASN A 135 3.06 -13.16 -6.04
N ALA A 136 3.30 -14.01 -5.03
CA ALA A 136 3.76 -15.39 -5.23
C ALA A 136 2.67 -16.24 -5.89
N GLY A 137 1.42 -16.11 -5.45
CA GLY A 137 0.25 -16.76 -6.05
C GLY A 137 0.05 -16.39 -7.51
N ALA A 138 0.01 -15.08 -7.80
CA ALA A 138 -0.14 -14.60 -9.16
C ALA A 138 0.99 -15.10 -10.06
N SER A 139 2.24 -14.98 -9.60
CA SER A 139 3.42 -15.42 -10.36
C SER A 139 3.37 -16.92 -10.64
N PHE A 140 3.09 -17.76 -9.62
CA PHE A 140 3.03 -19.20 -9.79
C PHE A 140 1.96 -19.62 -10.81
N VAL A 141 0.75 -19.08 -10.72
CA VAL A 141 -0.34 -19.48 -11.62
C VAL A 141 -0.14 -18.93 -13.04
N VAL A 142 0.48 -17.76 -13.20
CA VAL A 142 0.93 -17.28 -14.53
C VAL A 142 2.01 -18.19 -15.11
N THR A 143 3.01 -18.55 -14.32
CA THR A 143 4.07 -19.47 -14.75
C THR A 143 3.51 -20.85 -15.11
N LEU A 144 2.46 -21.32 -14.43
CA LEU A 144 1.72 -22.53 -14.78
C LEU A 144 0.96 -22.37 -16.10
N ALA A 145 0.23 -21.26 -16.27
CA ALA A 145 -0.50 -20.92 -17.49
C ALA A 145 0.41 -20.91 -18.73
N VAL A 146 1.59 -20.32 -18.61
CA VAL A 146 2.59 -20.27 -19.68
C VAL A 146 3.25 -21.63 -19.86
N GLY A 147 3.77 -22.20 -18.77
CA GLY A 147 4.66 -23.36 -18.82
C GLY A 147 3.98 -24.68 -19.15
N ILE A 148 2.69 -24.83 -18.81
CA ILE A 148 1.91 -26.05 -19.06
C ILE A 148 0.88 -25.83 -20.16
N PHE A 149 0.13 -24.72 -20.11
CA PHE A 149 -0.98 -24.49 -21.04
C PHE A 149 -0.57 -23.69 -22.28
N GLY A 150 0.66 -23.16 -22.35
CA GLY A 150 1.19 -22.48 -23.52
C GLY A 150 0.64 -21.06 -23.74
N PHE A 151 0.00 -20.44 -22.74
CA PHE A 151 -0.53 -19.08 -22.87
C PHE A 151 0.59 -18.04 -22.75
N THR A 152 1.02 -17.46 -23.88
CA THR A 152 2.14 -16.52 -23.93
C THR A 152 1.73 -15.05 -24.04
N ALA A 153 0.48 -14.77 -24.45
CA ALA A 153 0.01 -13.40 -24.61
C ALA A 153 -0.51 -12.80 -23.29
N PRO A 154 -0.23 -11.52 -22.98
CA PRO A 154 -0.69 -10.86 -21.75
C PRO A 154 -2.19 -11.01 -21.46
N GLY A 155 -3.05 -10.82 -22.48
CA GLY A 155 -4.50 -10.97 -22.31
C GLY A 155 -4.95 -12.38 -21.90
N GLN A 156 -4.17 -13.42 -22.22
CA GLN A 156 -4.52 -14.80 -21.91
C GLN A 156 -4.21 -15.16 -20.44
N TYR A 157 -3.08 -14.69 -19.90
CA TYR A 157 -2.65 -15.07 -18.55
C TYR A 157 -3.07 -14.09 -17.43
N VAL A 158 -3.65 -12.93 -17.75
CA VAL A 158 -4.14 -11.96 -16.74
C VAL A 158 -5.14 -12.59 -15.76
N TRP A 159 -6.09 -13.39 -16.28
CA TRP A 159 -7.08 -14.07 -15.45
C TRP A 159 -6.46 -15.10 -14.50
N PHE A 160 -5.41 -15.77 -14.96
CA PHE A 160 -4.61 -16.70 -14.17
C PHE A 160 -3.85 -15.99 -13.05
N ALA A 161 -3.32 -14.79 -13.31
CA ALA A 161 -2.70 -13.95 -12.28
C ALA A 161 -3.69 -13.58 -11.18
N LEU A 162 -4.90 -13.14 -11.56
CA LEU A 162 -5.95 -12.78 -10.61
C LEU A 162 -6.40 -13.99 -9.78
N LEU A 163 -6.61 -15.14 -10.44
CA LEU A 163 -6.95 -16.39 -9.78
C LEU A 163 -5.87 -16.82 -8.78
N GLY A 164 -4.60 -16.78 -9.18
CA GLY A 164 -3.47 -17.12 -8.32
C GLY A 164 -3.34 -16.20 -7.11
N ALA A 165 -3.49 -14.89 -7.32
CA ALA A 165 -3.53 -13.91 -6.23
C ALA A 165 -4.64 -14.21 -5.22
N PHE A 166 -5.85 -14.49 -5.71
CA PHE A 166 -7.00 -14.81 -4.88
C PHE A 166 -6.79 -16.11 -4.09
N LEU A 167 -6.44 -17.21 -4.78
CA LEU A 167 -6.23 -18.51 -4.15
C LEU A 167 -5.12 -18.48 -3.11
N ALA A 168 -3.98 -17.83 -3.40
CA ALA A 168 -2.91 -17.69 -2.44
C ALA A 168 -3.33 -16.88 -1.20
N THR A 169 -4.06 -15.77 -1.40
CA THR A 169 -4.54 -14.97 -0.26
C THR A 169 -5.53 -15.75 0.60
N MET A 170 -6.44 -16.51 -0.01
CA MET A 170 -7.38 -17.38 0.71
C MET A 170 -6.66 -18.48 1.48
N LEU A 171 -5.64 -19.10 0.89
CA LEU A 171 -4.83 -20.13 1.55
C LEU A 171 -4.07 -19.56 2.73
N VAL A 172 -3.43 -18.39 2.57
CA VAL A 172 -2.74 -17.68 3.66
C VAL A 172 -3.72 -17.31 4.78
N TYR A 173 -4.91 -16.81 4.44
CA TYR A 173 -5.92 -16.48 5.43
C TYR A 173 -6.43 -17.72 6.18
N ALA A 174 -6.74 -18.80 5.45
CA ALA A 174 -7.17 -20.06 6.03
C ALA A 174 -6.12 -20.61 7.00
N MET A 175 -4.86 -20.73 6.56
CA MET A 175 -3.75 -21.18 7.39
C MET A 175 -3.51 -20.28 8.60
N GLY A 176 -3.56 -18.96 8.42
CA GLY A 176 -3.40 -17.98 9.50
C GLY A 176 -4.53 -18.02 10.54
N SER A 177 -5.65 -18.65 10.21
CA SER A 177 -6.84 -18.84 11.07
C SER A 177 -6.96 -20.24 11.70
N VAL A 178 -6.04 -21.17 11.38
CA VAL A 178 -6.02 -22.51 12.00
C VAL A 178 -5.68 -22.41 13.49
N GLY A 179 -6.37 -23.19 14.33
CA GLY A 179 -6.15 -23.22 15.79
C GLY A 179 -7.19 -22.42 16.60
N GLY A 180 -8.34 -22.07 16.01
CA GLY A 180 -9.49 -21.49 16.73
C GLY A 180 -9.39 -20.00 17.06
N GLY A 181 -8.22 -19.38 16.85
CA GLY A 181 -8.01 -17.94 16.98
C GLY A 181 -8.37 -17.16 15.72
N THR A 182 -8.75 -15.89 15.88
CA THR A 182 -8.85 -14.96 14.73
C THR A 182 -7.49 -14.81 14.08
N ALA A 183 -7.42 -14.82 12.74
CA ALA A 183 -6.18 -14.55 12.00
C ALA A 183 -5.51 -13.28 12.53
N THR A 184 -4.34 -13.46 13.14
CA THR A 184 -3.54 -12.36 13.68
C THR A 184 -2.60 -11.86 12.59
N PRO A 185 -2.14 -10.61 12.65
CA PRO A 185 -1.11 -10.11 11.76
C PRO A 185 0.11 -11.02 11.69
N LEU A 186 0.58 -11.52 12.83
CA LEU A 186 1.74 -12.39 12.92
C LEU A 186 1.50 -13.74 12.23
N THR A 187 0.39 -14.42 12.52
CA THR A 187 0.09 -15.72 11.89
C THR A 187 -0.11 -15.60 10.39
N LEU A 188 -0.74 -14.51 9.92
CA LEU A 188 -0.88 -14.21 8.49
C LEU A 188 0.47 -13.96 7.82
N THR A 189 1.39 -13.21 8.46
CA THR A 189 2.73 -13.00 7.91
C THR A 189 3.53 -14.30 7.82
N LEU A 190 3.50 -15.15 8.84
CA LEU A 190 4.22 -16.42 8.82
C LEU A 190 3.65 -17.39 7.77
N ALA A 191 2.32 -17.51 7.69
CA ALA A 191 1.66 -18.30 6.66
C ALA A 191 1.98 -17.77 5.25
N GLY A 192 1.96 -16.45 5.06
CA GLY A 192 2.30 -15.79 3.82
C GLY A 192 3.72 -16.07 3.34
N VAL A 193 4.71 -15.99 4.24
CA VAL A 193 6.10 -16.33 3.94
C VAL A 193 6.23 -17.81 3.56
N ALA A 194 5.61 -18.72 4.31
CA ALA A 194 5.65 -20.16 4.02
C ALA A 194 5.03 -20.49 2.65
N ILE A 195 3.83 -19.99 2.37
CA ILE A 195 3.17 -20.18 1.07
C ILE A 195 3.98 -19.57 -0.06
N SER A 196 4.52 -18.37 0.12
CA SER A 196 5.34 -17.72 -0.90
C SER A 196 6.61 -18.52 -1.23
N ALA A 197 7.26 -19.12 -0.23
CA ALA A 197 8.41 -19.98 -0.43
C ALA A 197 8.07 -21.25 -1.22
N VAL A 198 6.96 -21.91 -0.88
CA VAL A 198 6.49 -23.12 -1.58
C VAL A 198 6.13 -22.80 -3.03
N LEU A 199 5.32 -21.78 -3.26
CA LEU A 199 4.91 -21.36 -4.61
C LEU A 199 6.11 -20.86 -5.44
N GLY A 200 7.07 -20.17 -4.82
CA GLY A 200 8.31 -19.76 -5.45
C GLY A 200 9.20 -20.94 -5.87
N GLY A 201 9.26 -21.99 -5.06
CA GLY A 201 9.95 -23.25 -5.40
C GLY A 201 9.36 -23.91 -6.64
N PHE A 202 8.04 -24.04 -6.70
CA PHE A 202 7.35 -24.58 -7.88
C PHE A 202 7.52 -23.70 -9.13
N THR A 203 7.42 -22.38 -8.96
CA THR A 203 7.66 -21.41 -10.04
C THR A 203 9.05 -21.61 -10.63
N THR A 204 10.07 -21.73 -9.78
CA THR A 204 11.47 -21.96 -10.18
C THR A 204 11.61 -23.28 -10.92
N ALA A 205 11.00 -24.36 -10.43
CA ALA A 205 11.05 -25.67 -11.07
C ALA A 205 10.46 -25.66 -12.51
N ILE A 206 9.38 -24.92 -12.74
CA ILE A 206 8.76 -24.78 -14.07
C ILE A 206 9.68 -23.95 -14.99
N VAL A 207 10.15 -22.80 -14.49
CA VAL A 207 11.01 -21.87 -15.23
C VAL A 207 12.31 -22.53 -15.68
N LEU A 208 12.89 -23.43 -14.88
CA LEU A 208 14.09 -24.19 -15.25
C LEU A 208 13.88 -25.16 -16.43
N LYS A 209 12.63 -25.59 -16.66
CA LYS A 209 12.29 -26.57 -17.71
C LYS A 209 11.67 -25.96 -18.95
N ASN A 210 11.18 -24.72 -18.88
CA ASN A 210 10.43 -24.10 -19.96
C ASN A 210 10.93 -22.67 -20.24
N ILE A 211 11.46 -22.47 -21.45
CA ILE A 211 12.05 -21.19 -21.89
C ILE A 211 11.01 -20.07 -22.01
N ASP A 212 9.77 -20.38 -22.41
CA ASP A 212 8.70 -19.40 -22.51
C ASP A 212 8.24 -18.96 -21.13
N ALA A 213 8.10 -19.89 -20.20
CA ALA A 213 7.82 -19.59 -18.80
C ALA A 213 8.94 -18.73 -18.19
N LEU A 214 10.21 -19.00 -18.50
CA LEU A 214 11.34 -18.16 -18.11
C LEU A 214 11.20 -16.74 -18.69
N ASN A 215 10.95 -16.61 -19.99
CA ASN A 215 10.86 -15.31 -20.65
C ASN A 215 9.69 -14.48 -20.10
N VAL A 216 8.50 -15.07 -19.97
CA VAL A 216 7.34 -14.38 -19.40
C VAL A 216 7.62 -13.99 -17.95
N THR A 217 8.11 -14.90 -17.12
CA THR A 217 8.37 -14.62 -15.70
C THR A 217 9.46 -13.55 -15.51
N ARG A 218 10.53 -13.59 -16.32
CA ARG A 218 11.63 -12.60 -16.29
C ARG A 218 11.14 -11.19 -16.57
N PHE A 219 10.24 -11.04 -17.53
CA PHE A 219 9.75 -9.73 -17.93
C PHE A 219 8.54 -9.31 -17.09
N TRP A 220 7.48 -10.11 -17.06
CA TRP A 220 6.26 -9.80 -16.32
C TRP A 220 6.50 -9.66 -14.81
N GLY A 221 7.38 -10.49 -14.23
CA GLY A 221 7.71 -10.49 -12.80
C GLY A 221 8.42 -9.24 -12.28
N VAL A 222 8.80 -8.31 -13.15
CA VAL A 222 9.35 -7.01 -12.76
C VAL A 222 8.27 -5.94 -12.59
N GLY A 223 7.13 -6.10 -13.26
CA GLY A 223 6.04 -5.12 -13.26
C GLY A 223 6.24 -3.94 -14.24
N SER A 224 5.25 -3.70 -15.10
CA SER A 224 5.19 -2.57 -16.04
C SER A 224 3.75 -2.13 -16.26
N ILE A 225 3.53 -0.81 -16.34
CA ILE A 225 2.25 -0.21 -16.76
C ILE A 225 2.16 -0.01 -18.28
N GLY A 226 3.22 -0.33 -19.01
CA GLY A 226 3.26 -0.34 -20.48
C GLY A 226 2.70 -1.61 -21.11
N GLY A 227 2.25 -1.49 -22.37
CA GLY A 227 1.84 -2.62 -23.19
C GLY A 227 0.61 -3.37 -22.68
N ARG A 228 -0.26 -2.69 -21.93
CA ARG A 228 -1.50 -3.27 -21.37
C ARG A 228 -2.69 -2.86 -22.22
N SER A 229 -3.53 -3.83 -22.57
CA SER A 229 -4.75 -3.55 -23.33
C SER A 229 -5.77 -2.82 -22.47
N MET A 230 -6.45 -1.86 -23.08
CA MET A 230 -7.50 -1.11 -22.40
C MET A 230 -8.69 -2.02 -22.04
N ASP A 231 -8.97 -3.04 -22.86
CA ASP A 231 -10.03 -4.02 -22.60
C ASP A 231 -9.80 -4.78 -21.29
N VAL A 232 -8.55 -5.18 -21.02
CA VAL A 232 -8.19 -5.82 -19.75
C VAL A 232 -8.40 -4.85 -18.60
N LEU A 233 -7.97 -3.60 -18.76
CA LEU A 233 -8.16 -2.58 -17.72
C LEU A 233 -9.64 -2.36 -17.41
N LEU A 234 -10.48 -2.18 -18.43
CA LEU A 234 -11.92 -1.96 -18.29
C LEU A 234 -12.62 -3.16 -17.66
N THR A 235 -12.22 -4.39 -18.01
CA THR A 235 -12.81 -5.59 -17.43
C THR A 235 -12.43 -5.76 -15.95
N CYS A 236 -11.21 -5.34 -15.58
CA CYS A 236 -10.72 -5.39 -14.20
C CYS A 236 -11.17 -4.19 -13.33
N LEU A 237 -11.57 -3.08 -13.95
CA LEU A 237 -11.92 -1.83 -13.26
C LEU A 237 -13.00 -2.02 -12.17
N PRO A 238 -14.09 -2.80 -12.37
CA PRO A 238 -15.09 -3.02 -11.32
C PRO A 238 -14.49 -3.62 -10.04
N LEU A 239 -13.52 -4.52 -10.14
CA LEU A 239 -12.88 -5.15 -8.98
C LEU A 239 -12.07 -4.13 -8.17
N ILE A 240 -11.36 -3.22 -8.85
CA ILE A 240 -10.64 -2.13 -8.19
C ILE A 240 -11.63 -1.17 -7.52
N LEU A 241 -12.71 -0.77 -8.20
CA LEU A 241 -13.72 0.12 -7.63
C LEU A 241 -14.36 -0.47 -6.37
N ILE A 242 -14.73 -1.76 -6.40
CA ILE A 242 -15.23 -2.47 -5.21
C ILE A 242 -14.18 -2.44 -4.10
N GLY A 243 -12.92 -2.77 -4.41
CA GLY A 243 -11.82 -2.71 -3.44
C GLY A 243 -11.62 -1.32 -2.82
N VAL A 244 -11.72 -0.26 -3.62
CA VAL A 244 -11.63 1.15 -3.16
C VAL A 244 -12.78 1.47 -2.21
N VAL A 245 -14.02 1.13 -2.57
CA VAL A 245 -15.20 1.36 -1.74
C VAL A 245 -15.06 0.63 -0.40
N LEU A 246 -14.65 -0.65 -0.42
CA LEU A 246 -14.40 -1.43 0.79
C LEU A 246 -13.28 -0.81 1.64
N ALA A 247 -12.21 -0.32 1.02
CA ALA A 247 -11.10 0.34 1.73
C ALA A 247 -11.58 1.58 2.49
N LEU A 248 -12.34 2.44 1.81
CA LEU A 248 -12.89 3.67 2.40
C LEU A 248 -13.91 3.38 3.49
N PHE A 249 -14.73 2.33 3.32
CA PHE A 249 -15.67 1.88 4.35
C PHE A 249 -14.95 1.41 5.62
N CYS A 250 -13.81 0.72 5.48
CA CYS A 250 -13.02 0.24 6.61
C CYS A 250 -12.27 1.34 7.38
N ALA A 251 -12.14 2.56 6.82
CA ALA A 251 -11.25 3.60 7.35
C ALA A 251 -11.50 3.94 8.83
N ARG A 252 -12.77 4.07 9.23
CA ARG A 252 -13.12 4.41 10.62
C ARG A 252 -12.80 3.28 11.59
N SER A 253 -13.13 2.05 11.20
CA SER A 253 -12.87 0.86 12.01
C SER A 253 -11.37 0.62 12.18
N LEU A 254 -10.56 0.93 11.16
CA LEU A 254 -9.10 0.84 11.22
C LEU A 254 -8.48 1.84 12.21
N ASN A 255 -9.02 3.06 12.34
CA ASN A 255 -8.60 4.01 13.38
C ASN A 255 -8.89 3.47 14.79
N ALA A 256 -9.98 2.74 14.99
CA ALA A 256 -10.27 2.14 16.30
C ALA A 256 -9.34 0.95 16.57
N LEU A 257 -9.08 0.11 15.55
CA LEU A 257 -8.19 -1.05 15.65
C LEU A 257 -6.74 -0.67 15.97
N SER A 258 -6.27 0.52 15.58
CA SER A 258 -4.92 0.98 15.93
C SER A 258 -4.74 1.22 17.43
N LEU A 259 -5.83 1.49 18.16
CA LEU A 259 -5.81 1.64 19.62
C LEU A 259 -5.71 0.31 20.38
N GLY A 260 -5.87 -0.82 19.69
CA GLY A 260 -5.91 -2.16 20.27
C GLY A 260 -7.28 -2.82 20.12
N ASP A 261 -7.27 -4.16 20.12
CA ASP A 261 -8.47 -4.96 19.83
C ASP A 261 -9.54 -4.79 20.93
N GLU A 262 -9.16 -4.76 22.21
CA GLU A 262 -10.10 -4.60 23.33
C GLU A 262 -10.79 -3.23 23.32
N LEU A 263 -10.03 -2.15 23.12
CA LEU A 263 -10.60 -0.81 23.05
C LEU A 263 -11.48 -0.65 21.82
N ALA A 264 -11.05 -1.16 20.65
CA ALA A 264 -11.86 -1.15 19.44
C ALA A 264 -13.20 -1.88 19.64
N ALA A 265 -13.20 -3.04 20.31
CA ALA A 265 -14.41 -3.78 20.63
C ALA A 265 -15.35 -2.97 21.55
N SER A 266 -14.81 -2.30 22.57
CA SER A 266 -15.60 -1.43 23.46
C SER A 266 -16.22 -0.22 22.75
N LEU A 267 -15.59 0.25 21.67
CA LEU A 267 -16.10 1.30 20.78
C LEU A 267 -17.12 0.78 19.74
N GLY A 268 -17.53 -0.49 19.84
CA GLY A 268 -18.54 -1.11 18.97
C GLY A 268 -18.00 -1.66 17.64
N VAL A 269 -16.68 -1.74 17.46
CA VAL A 269 -16.10 -2.28 16.23
C VAL A 269 -16.14 -3.80 16.22
N ARG A 270 -16.79 -4.35 15.18
CA ARG A 270 -16.78 -5.79 14.89
C ARG A 270 -15.44 -6.18 14.29
N ILE A 271 -14.48 -6.57 15.15
CA ILE A 271 -13.10 -6.89 14.76
C ILE A 271 -13.04 -7.92 13.64
N ARG A 272 -13.70 -9.07 13.80
CA ARG A 272 -13.67 -10.17 12.82
C ARG A 272 -14.18 -9.73 11.45
N SER A 273 -15.34 -9.08 11.40
CA SER A 273 -15.93 -8.58 10.15
C SER A 273 -15.03 -7.54 9.49
N THR A 274 -14.44 -6.63 10.26
CA THR A 274 -13.51 -5.61 9.74
C THR A 274 -12.27 -6.27 9.15
N ARG A 275 -11.68 -7.25 9.85
CA ARG A 275 -10.51 -7.99 9.35
C ARG A 275 -10.80 -8.72 8.04
N VAL A 276 -11.92 -9.41 7.95
CA VAL A 276 -12.35 -10.08 6.70
C VAL A 276 -12.53 -9.07 5.57
N LEU A 277 -13.18 -7.94 5.84
CA LEU A 277 -13.42 -6.92 4.83
C LEU A 277 -12.13 -6.28 4.31
N VAL A 278 -11.16 -6.04 5.21
CA VAL A 278 -9.83 -5.54 4.84
C VAL A 278 -9.07 -6.56 4.00
N VAL A 279 -9.11 -7.84 4.36
CA VAL A 279 -8.49 -8.90 3.56
C VAL A 279 -9.09 -8.94 2.17
N ILE A 280 -10.42 -8.92 2.04
CA ILE A 280 -11.10 -8.87 0.74
C ILE A 280 -10.68 -7.64 -0.07
N ALA A 281 -10.69 -6.45 0.55
CA ALA A 281 -10.28 -5.22 -0.11
C ALA A 281 -8.83 -5.28 -0.61
N VAL A 282 -7.90 -5.78 0.23
CA VAL A 282 -6.50 -5.99 -0.13
C VAL A 282 -6.36 -6.99 -1.28
N THR A 283 -7.06 -8.12 -1.24
CA THR A 283 -7.03 -9.12 -2.31
C THR A 283 -7.52 -8.53 -3.63
N LEU A 284 -8.64 -7.79 -3.62
CA LEU A 284 -9.17 -7.16 -4.82
C LEU A 284 -8.22 -6.09 -5.36
N LEU A 285 -7.70 -5.21 -4.51
CA LEU A 285 -6.82 -4.13 -4.93
C LEU A 285 -5.46 -4.63 -5.40
N ALA A 286 -4.74 -5.40 -4.57
CA ALA A 286 -3.42 -5.92 -4.93
C ALA A 286 -3.50 -6.98 -6.02
N GLY A 287 -4.42 -7.94 -5.92
CA GLY A 287 -4.55 -9.01 -6.92
C GLY A 287 -4.85 -8.45 -8.31
N THR A 288 -5.76 -7.48 -8.40
CA THR A 288 -6.10 -6.84 -9.69
C THR A 288 -4.97 -5.95 -10.18
N ALA A 289 -4.31 -5.18 -9.30
CA ALA A 289 -3.14 -4.37 -9.68
C ALA A 289 -2.00 -5.25 -10.22
N VAL A 290 -1.71 -6.37 -9.56
CA VAL A 290 -0.68 -7.34 -9.98
C VAL A 290 -1.07 -8.04 -11.27
N ALA A 291 -2.35 -8.38 -11.46
CA ALA A 291 -2.81 -8.96 -12.72
C ALA A 291 -2.62 -8.01 -13.91
N ILE A 292 -2.97 -6.72 -13.73
CA ILE A 292 -2.85 -5.70 -14.79
C ILE A 292 -1.40 -5.35 -15.06
N ALA A 293 -0.64 -5.00 -14.02
CA ALA A 293 0.66 -4.35 -14.17
C ALA A 293 1.84 -5.28 -13.84
N GLY A 294 1.60 -6.49 -13.36
CA GLY A 294 2.63 -7.32 -12.72
C GLY A 294 2.94 -6.85 -11.29
N PRO A 295 3.80 -7.58 -10.56
CA PRO A 295 4.17 -7.22 -9.21
C PRO A 295 5.00 -5.93 -9.20
N ILE A 296 4.45 -4.86 -8.61
CA ILE A 296 5.14 -3.58 -8.43
C ILE A 296 5.32 -3.34 -6.93
N GLY A 297 6.57 -3.32 -6.49
CA GLY A 297 6.94 -3.09 -5.09
C GLY A 297 7.02 -1.61 -4.70
N PHE A 298 7.20 -1.38 -3.40
CA PHE A 298 7.48 -0.09 -2.75
C PHE A 298 6.39 0.97 -2.80
N VAL A 299 5.50 1.01 -3.80
CA VAL A 299 4.42 2.01 -3.86
C VAL A 299 3.49 1.90 -2.65
N GLY A 300 3.00 0.69 -2.36
CA GLY A 300 2.15 0.42 -1.20
C GLY A 300 2.87 0.58 0.13
N LEU A 301 4.19 0.41 0.17
CA LEU A 301 4.95 0.62 1.40
C LEU A 301 5.21 2.11 1.67
N MET A 302 5.72 2.82 0.66
CA MET A 302 6.28 4.17 0.78
C MET A 302 5.19 5.24 0.87
N VAL A 303 4.17 5.19 0.01
CA VAL A 303 3.18 6.26 -0.09
C VAL A 303 2.38 6.47 1.20
N PRO A 304 1.71 5.45 1.77
CA PRO A 304 0.94 5.66 3.00
C PRO A 304 1.81 6.10 4.18
N HIS A 305 3.10 5.71 4.19
CA HIS A 305 4.05 6.18 5.19
C HIS A 305 4.38 7.67 5.03
N VAL A 306 4.71 8.11 3.82
CA VAL A 306 4.98 9.52 3.52
C VAL A 306 3.74 10.37 3.81
N VAL A 307 2.56 9.89 3.40
CA VAL A 307 1.28 10.54 3.66
C VAL A 307 1.05 10.73 5.16
N ARG A 308 1.31 9.72 5.99
CA ARG A 308 1.20 9.80 7.46
C ARG A 308 1.99 10.96 8.06
N TRP A 309 3.18 11.26 7.53
CA TRP A 309 3.97 12.40 8.01
C TRP A 309 3.28 13.74 7.74
N PHE A 310 2.55 13.84 6.64
CA PHE A 310 1.82 15.06 6.29
C PHE A 310 0.49 15.17 7.02
N VAL A 311 -0.37 14.15 6.97
CA VAL A 311 -1.75 14.25 7.49
C VAL A 311 -1.92 13.73 8.92
N GLY A 312 -0.96 12.98 9.45
CA GLY A 312 -1.05 12.30 10.74
C GLY A 312 -1.63 10.87 10.62
N PRO A 313 -1.97 10.24 11.76
CA PRO A 313 -2.37 8.83 11.82
C PRO A 313 -3.82 8.55 11.40
N ASP A 314 -4.63 9.58 11.10
CA ASP A 314 -6.04 9.38 10.72
C ASP A 314 -6.15 8.65 9.36
N GLN A 315 -6.59 7.40 9.41
CA GLN A 315 -6.72 6.51 8.27
C GLN A 315 -7.63 7.07 7.17
N ARG A 316 -8.62 7.90 7.51
CA ARG A 316 -9.50 8.55 6.52
C ARG A 316 -8.68 9.41 5.56
N TRP A 317 -7.82 10.27 6.13
CA TRP A 317 -6.95 11.14 5.36
C TRP A 317 -5.82 10.37 4.68
N ILE A 318 -5.29 9.32 5.33
CA ILE A 318 -4.25 8.48 4.72
C ILE A 318 -4.77 7.81 3.44
N LEU A 319 -5.98 7.25 3.46
CA LEU A 319 -6.56 6.59 2.29
C LEU A 319 -6.83 7.59 1.16
N VAL A 320 -7.48 8.73 1.45
CA VAL A 320 -7.77 9.76 0.43
C VAL A 320 -6.49 10.30 -0.19
N MET A 321 -5.49 10.64 0.61
CA MET A 321 -4.22 11.15 0.09
C MET A 321 -3.42 10.07 -0.66
N SER A 322 -3.52 8.80 -0.26
CA SER A 322 -2.86 7.69 -0.97
C SER A 322 -3.48 7.47 -2.36
N ILE A 323 -4.79 7.67 -2.53
CA ILE A 323 -5.44 7.63 -3.86
C ILE A 323 -4.80 8.64 -4.80
N VAL A 324 -4.42 9.83 -4.32
CA VAL A 324 -3.86 10.90 -5.15
C VAL A 324 -2.34 10.76 -5.31
N ILE A 325 -1.61 10.44 -4.24
CA ILE A 325 -0.14 10.45 -4.25
C ILE A 325 0.45 9.19 -4.88
N SER A 326 -0.20 8.04 -4.75
CA SER A 326 0.32 6.80 -5.36
C SER A 326 0.42 6.84 -6.88
N PRO A 327 -0.57 7.32 -7.65
CA PRO A 327 -0.40 7.47 -9.09
C PRO A 327 0.66 8.51 -9.46
N ILE A 328 0.86 9.57 -8.67
CA ILE A 328 1.95 10.54 -8.90
C ILE A 328 3.29 9.82 -8.89
N LEU A 329 3.57 9.07 -7.81
CA LEU A 329 4.81 8.33 -7.67
C LEU A 329 5.00 7.32 -8.81
N LEU A 330 3.94 6.56 -9.12
CA LEU A 330 4.00 5.51 -10.13
C LEU A 330 4.25 6.08 -11.53
N LEU A 331 3.52 7.13 -11.91
CA LEU A 331 3.70 7.82 -13.20
C LEU A 331 5.06 8.52 -13.27
N ALA A 332 5.51 9.16 -12.19
CA ALA A 332 6.84 9.77 -12.16
C ALA A 332 7.95 8.73 -12.35
N ALA A 333 7.86 7.58 -11.68
CA ALA A 333 8.80 6.48 -11.87
C ALA A 333 8.77 5.94 -13.31
N ASP A 334 7.60 5.86 -13.92
CA ASP A 334 7.44 5.41 -15.31
C ASP A 334 8.00 6.42 -16.32
N ILE A 335 7.77 7.73 -16.11
CA ILE A 335 8.35 8.81 -16.91
C ILE A 335 9.88 8.78 -16.82
N LEU A 336 10.43 8.66 -15.60
CA LEU A 336 11.86 8.54 -15.39
C LEU A 336 12.44 7.33 -16.13
N GLY A 337 11.75 6.18 -16.08
CA GLY A 337 12.14 4.99 -16.84
C GLY A 337 12.22 5.25 -18.35
N ARG A 338 11.23 5.96 -18.91
CA ARG A 338 11.18 6.33 -20.33
C ARG A 338 12.28 7.30 -20.75
N ILE A 339 12.73 8.19 -19.86
CA ILE A 339 13.79 9.17 -20.13
C ILE A 339 15.18 8.55 -20.00
N VAL A 340 15.41 7.77 -18.93
CA VAL A 340 16.74 7.23 -18.60
C VAL A 340 17.20 6.18 -19.62
N LEU A 341 16.28 5.37 -20.14
CA LEU A 341 16.60 4.32 -21.09
C LEU A 341 15.61 4.32 -22.28
N PRO A 342 15.79 5.23 -23.25
CA PRO A 342 14.87 5.37 -24.39
C PRO A 342 14.88 4.17 -25.35
N SER A 343 16.04 3.52 -25.50
CA SER A 343 16.26 2.39 -26.41
C SER A 343 16.00 1.01 -25.78
N GLY A 344 15.76 0.95 -24.46
CA GLY A 344 15.37 -0.27 -23.75
C GLY A 344 14.39 0.10 -22.65
N GLU A 345 13.13 -0.34 -22.75
CA GLU A 345 12.08 0.11 -21.82
C GLU A 345 12.42 -0.27 -20.36
N LEU A 346 12.83 0.71 -19.56
CA LEU A 346 13.05 0.51 -18.14
C LEU A 346 11.69 0.39 -17.43
N ARG A 347 11.39 -0.82 -16.99
CA ARG A 347 10.12 -1.16 -16.34
C ARG A 347 9.96 -0.40 -15.02
N VAL A 348 8.75 0.11 -14.79
CA VAL A 348 8.44 0.95 -13.63
C VAL A 348 8.77 0.28 -12.29
N GLY A 349 8.61 -1.04 -12.17
CA GLY A 349 8.92 -1.75 -10.92
C GLY A 349 10.40 -1.71 -10.52
N LEU A 350 11.32 -1.59 -11.49
CA LEU A 350 12.75 -1.37 -11.19
C LEU A 350 12.97 0.06 -10.69
N VAL A 351 12.36 1.04 -11.34
CA VAL A 351 12.51 2.45 -10.96
C VAL A 351 11.93 2.70 -9.56
N THR A 352 10.76 2.15 -9.27
CA THR A 352 10.16 2.26 -7.93
C THR A 352 10.99 1.54 -6.87
N ALA A 353 11.67 0.43 -7.19
CA ALA A 353 12.60 -0.23 -6.27
C ALA A 353 13.85 0.62 -5.99
N ILE A 354 14.46 1.21 -7.03
CA ILE A 354 15.62 2.10 -6.90
C ILE A 354 15.30 3.34 -6.08
N ILE A 355 14.10 3.92 -6.24
CA ILE A 355 13.65 5.06 -5.45
C ILE A 355 13.24 4.62 -4.04
N GLY A 356 12.52 3.50 -3.93
CA GLY A 356 11.92 3.03 -2.70
C GLY A 356 12.92 2.51 -1.67
N ALA A 357 13.99 1.84 -2.09
CA ALA A 357 14.99 1.30 -1.18
C ALA A 357 15.74 2.39 -0.37
N PRO A 358 16.29 3.47 -0.97
CA PRO A 358 16.86 4.60 -0.22
C PRO A 358 15.86 5.27 0.71
N VAL A 359 14.60 5.43 0.27
CA VAL A 359 13.56 6.00 1.13
C VAL A 359 13.36 5.11 2.34
N LEU A 360 13.19 3.80 2.16
CA LEU A 360 13.04 2.84 3.25
C LEU A 360 14.23 2.84 4.22
N ILE A 361 15.46 2.88 3.71
CA ILE A 361 16.67 3.00 4.54
C ILE A 361 16.61 4.30 5.36
N GLY A 362 16.24 5.42 4.73
CA GLY A 362 16.05 6.69 5.41
C GLY A 362 14.96 6.64 6.49
N LEU A 363 13.86 5.92 6.23
CA LEU A 363 12.77 5.71 7.18
C LEU A 363 13.23 4.92 8.41
N VAL A 364 13.88 3.78 8.21
CA VAL A 364 14.34 2.90 9.30
C VAL A 364 15.43 3.56 10.15
N ARG A 365 16.28 4.40 9.55
CA ARG A 365 17.34 5.11 10.28
C ARG A 365 16.85 6.30 11.12
N ARG A 366 15.59 6.74 10.96
CA ARG A 366 15.02 7.82 11.80
C ARG A 366 14.60 7.25 13.17
N LYS A 367 15.19 7.79 14.24
CA LYS A 367 14.87 7.43 15.64
C LYS A 367 13.44 7.77 16.09
N LYS A 368 12.68 8.55 15.32
CA LYS A 368 11.28 8.92 15.61
C LYS A 368 10.35 8.13 14.68
N VAL A 369 9.76 7.05 15.19
CA VAL A 369 8.71 6.30 14.49
C VAL A 369 7.46 7.18 14.44
N SER A 370 6.96 7.48 13.24
CA SER A 370 5.63 8.08 13.10
C SER A 370 4.62 7.05 13.61
N GLY A 371 3.90 7.38 14.68
CA GLY A 371 2.87 6.50 15.25
C GLY A 371 1.83 6.11 14.20
N LEU A 372 1.34 4.87 14.33
CA LEU A 372 0.21 4.35 13.57
C LEU A 372 -1.13 4.73 14.19
#